data_AF-A0A3E0IWJ5-F1
#
_entry.id   AF-A0A3E0IWJ5-F1
#
_cell.length_a   1.000
_cell.length_b   1.000
_cell.length_c   1.000
_cell.angle_alpha   90.00
_cell.angle_beta   90.00
_cell.angle_gamma   90.00
#
_symmetry.space_group_name_H-M   'P 1'
#
loop_
_entity.id
_entity.type
_entity.pdbx_description
1 polymer ?
#
loop_
_entity_poly.entity_id
_entity_poly.type
_entity_poly.pdbx_seq_one_letter_code
_entity_poly.pdbx_strand_id
1 'polypeptide(L)'
;MSTLRNWDYYNMTETFTDLHEKASQGNAFSHLYETIISRENILLAFRMIKTNKGSKTPGTDGKTIDDMKELSEKDLVNEVRTKLRNYHPKKIRREWIQKENGKWRPLGIPCILDRVIQQCFKQVLEPIVESQFFKHSYGFRPLRSAHHAMARIQFLINHSQLHYVVDVDIKSFFDNVNHRLLKKQLWNIGIQDRKVWACISKMITSEIDGEGVPDKGSPQGGILSPLLSNVVLNDLDQWVADQWEVFPLTKSYSSDDA
;
A
#
# COMPACT_ATOMS: atom_id res chain seq x y z
N MET A 1 -2.63 2.87 -18.01
CA MET A 1 -2.99 4.10 -18.74
C MET A 1 -4.11 4.92 -18.08
N SER A 2 -5.15 4.32 -17.47
CA SER A 2 -6.24 5.10 -16.84
C SER A 2 -5.82 5.89 -15.59
N THR A 3 -4.87 5.38 -14.79
CA THR A 3 -4.44 6.01 -13.53
C THR A 3 -3.77 7.36 -13.73
N LEU A 4 -2.77 7.45 -14.63
CA LEU A 4 -2.06 8.70 -14.95
C LEU A 4 -3.02 9.77 -15.48
N ARG A 5 -3.93 9.38 -16.37
CA ARG A 5 -4.98 10.29 -16.87
C ARG A 5 -5.86 10.85 -15.75
N ASN A 6 -6.16 10.07 -14.73
CA ASN A 6 -6.93 10.56 -13.58
C ASN A 6 -6.11 11.53 -12.73
N TRP A 7 -4.78 11.32 -12.59
CA TRP A 7 -3.91 12.24 -11.87
C TRP A 7 -3.86 13.61 -12.56
N ASP A 8 -3.70 13.62 -13.88
CA ASP A 8 -3.71 14.85 -14.68
C ASP A 8 -5.06 15.57 -14.56
N TYR A 9 -6.17 14.82 -14.63
CA TYR A 9 -7.52 15.40 -14.53
C TYR A 9 -7.76 16.16 -13.21
N TYR A 10 -7.12 15.75 -12.12
CA TYR A 10 -7.22 16.41 -10.82
C TYR A 10 -5.97 17.22 -10.45
N ASN A 11 -5.08 17.51 -11.41
CA ASN A 11 -3.84 18.27 -11.20
C ASN A 11 -2.93 17.72 -10.09
N MET A 12 -2.91 16.40 -9.88
CA MET A 12 -2.11 15.76 -8.84
C MET A 12 -0.75 15.25 -9.33
N THR A 13 -0.52 15.24 -10.65
CA THR A 13 0.70 14.69 -11.25
C THR A 13 1.96 15.39 -10.74
N GLU A 14 2.00 16.72 -10.77
CA GLU A 14 3.15 17.48 -10.27
C GLU A 14 3.40 17.24 -8.78
N THR A 15 2.34 17.18 -7.98
CA THR A 15 2.45 16.89 -6.54
C THR A 15 3.05 15.50 -6.29
N PHE A 16 2.60 14.48 -7.00
CA PHE A 16 3.13 13.12 -6.83
C PHE A 16 4.56 12.97 -7.34
N THR A 17 4.90 13.63 -8.45
CA THR A 17 6.28 13.68 -8.97
C THR A 17 7.22 14.35 -7.97
N ASP A 18 6.83 15.52 -7.43
CA ASP A 18 7.62 16.25 -6.43
C ASP A 18 7.84 15.41 -5.15
N LEU A 19 6.80 14.73 -4.66
CA LEU A 19 6.92 13.81 -3.52
C LEU A 19 7.91 12.67 -3.81
N HIS A 20 7.85 12.09 -5.01
CA HIS A 20 8.74 11.01 -5.42
C HIS A 20 10.20 11.49 -5.51
N GLU A 21 10.45 12.60 -6.19
CA GLU A 21 11.80 13.16 -6.37
C GLU A 21 12.44 13.55 -5.04
N LYS A 22 11.69 14.24 -4.17
CA LYS A 22 12.16 14.61 -2.84
C LYS A 22 12.45 13.37 -1.98
N ALA A 23 11.62 12.34 -2.06
CA ALA A 23 11.84 11.10 -1.34
C ALA A 23 13.09 10.37 -1.82
N SER A 24 13.35 10.35 -3.14
CA SER A 24 14.58 9.79 -3.73
C SER A 24 15.86 10.51 -3.25
N GLN A 25 15.74 11.78 -2.86
CA GLN A 25 16.83 12.58 -2.29
C GLN A 25 16.97 12.41 -0.76
N GLY A 26 16.14 11.57 -0.13
CA GLY A 26 16.17 11.33 1.31
C GLY A 26 15.48 12.40 2.16
N ASN A 27 14.61 13.22 1.57
CA ASN A 27 13.87 14.23 2.32
C ASN A 27 12.82 13.61 3.25
N ALA A 28 12.62 14.26 4.40
CA ALA A 28 11.54 13.94 5.33
C ALA A 28 10.33 14.86 5.10
N PHE A 29 9.14 14.33 5.33
CA PHE A 29 7.86 14.98 5.11
C PHE A 29 7.05 15.07 6.40
N SER A 30 6.80 16.29 6.88
CA SER A 30 6.06 16.59 8.11
C SER A 30 4.66 17.19 7.88
N HIS A 31 4.30 17.50 6.63
CA HIS A 31 3.07 18.20 6.24
C HIS A 31 2.30 17.44 5.14
N LEU A 32 2.26 16.11 5.24
CA LEU A 32 1.57 15.27 4.26
C LEU A 32 0.06 15.29 4.48
N TYR A 33 -0.38 15.52 5.71
CA TYR A 33 -1.79 15.57 6.06
C TYR A 33 -2.56 16.61 5.24
N GLU A 34 -1.97 17.77 5.00
CA GLU A 34 -2.54 18.87 4.22
C GLU A 34 -2.77 18.45 2.75
N THR A 35 -1.81 17.73 2.14
CA THR A 35 -1.96 17.14 0.81
C THR A 35 -3.02 16.03 0.79
N ILE A 36 -3.09 15.21 1.83
CA ILE A 36 -4.08 14.12 1.93
C ILE A 36 -5.51 14.65 1.95
N ILE A 37 -5.75 15.78 2.62
CA ILE A 37 -7.07 16.41 2.75
C ILE A 37 -7.38 17.46 1.66
N SER A 38 -6.49 17.61 0.66
CA SER A 38 -6.72 18.53 -0.46
C SER A 38 -7.97 18.10 -1.23
N ARG A 39 -8.65 19.08 -1.85
CA ARG A 39 -9.90 18.80 -2.58
C ARG A 39 -9.61 17.84 -3.73
N GLU A 40 -8.52 18.11 -4.43
CA GLU A 40 -8.02 17.41 -5.61
C GLU A 40 -7.75 15.94 -5.29
N ASN A 41 -7.02 15.66 -4.20
CA ASN A 41 -6.71 14.31 -3.76
C ASN A 41 -7.97 13.54 -3.32
N ILE A 42 -8.91 14.20 -2.62
CA ILE A 42 -10.16 13.56 -2.21
C ILE A 42 -11.02 13.16 -3.42
N LEU A 43 -11.14 14.05 -4.42
CA LEU A 43 -11.92 13.75 -5.63
C LEU A 43 -11.25 12.66 -6.47
N LEU A 44 -9.92 12.66 -6.58
CA LEU A 44 -9.17 11.60 -7.22
C LEU A 44 -9.37 10.25 -6.51
N ALA A 45 -9.28 10.23 -5.18
CA ALA A 45 -9.56 9.05 -4.37
C ALA A 45 -10.97 8.50 -4.61
N PHE A 46 -11.98 9.36 -4.56
CA PHE A 46 -13.35 8.96 -4.86
C PHE A 46 -13.50 8.35 -6.26
N ARG A 47 -12.92 8.97 -7.29
CA ARG A 47 -12.95 8.46 -8.67
C ARG A 47 -12.28 7.09 -8.77
N MET A 48 -11.14 6.91 -8.10
CA MET A 48 -10.45 5.61 -8.07
C MET A 48 -11.28 4.54 -7.39
N ILE A 49 -11.87 4.83 -6.22
CA ILE A 49 -12.78 3.90 -5.54
C ILE A 49 -13.96 3.55 -6.43
N LYS A 50 -14.54 4.53 -7.12
CA LYS A 50 -15.67 4.30 -8.04
C LYS A 50 -15.38 3.30 -9.15
N THR A 51 -14.13 3.22 -9.60
CA THR A 51 -13.71 2.23 -10.61
C THR A 51 -13.31 0.87 -10.03
N ASN A 52 -13.13 0.76 -8.71
CA ASN A 52 -12.75 -0.50 -8.07
C ASN A 52 -13.90 -1.51 -8.10
N LYS A 53 -13.58 -2.79 -8.34
CA LYS A 53 -14.58 -3.88 -8.41
C LYS A 53 -15.39 -4.02 -7.12
N GLY A 54 -14.76 -3.82 -5.96
CA GLY A 54 -15.43 -3.89 -4.66
C GLY A 54 -16.25 -2.67 -4.27
N SER A 55 -16.37 -1.65 -5.12
CA SER A 55 -17.04 -0.38 -4.79
C SER A 55 -18.53 -0.52 -4.45
N LYS A 56 -19.18 -1.55 -5.00
CA LYS A 56 -20.58 -1.90 -4.73
C LYS A 56 -20.76 -2.82 -3.52
N THR A 57 -19.68 -3.30 -2.92
CA THR A 57 -19.75 -4.18 -1.75
C THR A 57 -19.87 -3.33 -0.49
N PRO A 58 -20.96 -3.44 0.28
CA PRO A 58 -21.16 -2.64 1.48
C PRO A 58 -20.27 -3.10 2.64
N GLY A 59 -19.90 -2.15 3.50
CA GLY A 59 -19.28 -2.43 4.80
C GLY A 59 -20.34 -2.74 5.87
N THR A 60 -20.03 -2.47 7.14
CA THR A 60 -20.95 -2.66 8.27
C THR A 60 -22.12 -1.68 8.27
N ASP A 61 -22.01 -0.55 7.57
CA ASP A 61 -23.03 0.50 7.51
C ASP A 61 -24.00 0.37 6.33
N GLY A 62 -23.90 -0.70 5.55
CA GLY A 62 -24.77 -0.94 4.39
C GLY A 62 -24.55 0.01 3.21
N LYS A 63 -23.68 1.01 3.34
CA LYS A 63 -23.43 2.02 2.30
C LYS A 63 -22.43 1.53 1.25
N THR A 64 -22.67 1.95 0.03
CA THR A 64 -21.87 1.64 -1.16
C THR A 64 -21.40 2.92 -1.85
N ILE A 65 -20.67 2.77 -2.96
CA ILE A 65 -20.30 3.92 -3.78
C ILE A 65 -21.53 4.63 -4.36
N ASP A 66 -22.64 3.94 -4.60
CA ASP A 66 -23.80 4.53 -5.25
C ASP A 66 -24.47 5.58 -4.33
N ASP A 67 -24.52 5.31 -3.02
CA ASP A 67 -24.97 6.27 -2.00
C ASP A 67 -24.11 7.54 -1.94
N MET A 68 -22.82 7.44 -2.28
CA MET A 68 -21.91 8.58 -2.28
C MET A 68 -21.88 9.33 -3.62
N LYS A 69 -22.33 8.72 -4.73
CA LYS A 69 -22.34 9.36 -6.06
C LYS A 69 -23.41 10.45 -6.17
N GLU A 70 -24.42 10.41 -5.33
CA GLU A 70 -25.49 11.42 -5.27
C GLU A 70 -25.03 12.72 -4.60
N LEU A 71 -23.93 12.67 -3.85
CA LEU A 71 -23.37 13.86 -3.19
C LEU A 71 -22.73 14.79 -4.21
N SER A 72 -22.87 16.10 -3.98
CA SER A 72 -22.08 17.09 -4.69
C SER A 72 -20.60 16.92 -4.35
N GLU A 73 -19.69 17.35 -5.25
CA GLU A 73 -18.25 17.31 -4.96
C GLU A 73 -17.89 18.05 -3.66
N LYS A 74 -18.58 19.15 -3.38
CA LYS A 74 -18.36 19.96 -2.18
C LYS A 74 -18.76 19.19 -0.92
N ASP A 75 -19.90 18.50 -0.95
CA ASP A 75 -20.40 17.75 0.19
C ASP A 75 -19.54 16.51 0.47
N LEU A 76 -19.11 15.82 -0.58
CA LEU A 76 -18.16 14.70 -0.49
C LEU A 76 -16.84 15.13 0.18
N VAL A 77 -16.26 16.24 -0.28
CA VAL A 77 -15.01 16.78 0.29
C VAL A 77 -15.20 17.18 1.74
N ASN A 78 -16.33 17.80 2.07
CA ASN A 78 -16.66 18.18 3.45
C ASN A 78 -16.88 16.96 4.34
N GLU A 79 -17.53 15.91 3.86
CA GLU A 79 -17.77 14.68 4.59
C GLU A 79 -16.43 13.99 4.94
N VAL A 80 -15.54 13.84 3.95
CA VAL A 80 -14.20 13.26 4.15
C VAL A 80 -13.38 14.08 5.15
N ARG A 81 -13.33 15.41 4.99
CA ARG A 81 -12.61 16.30 5.91
C ARG A 81 -13.18 16.25 7.33
N THR A 82 -14.50 16.24 7.46
CA THR A 82 -15.19 16.17 8.76
C THR A 82 -14.88 14.84 9.45
N LYS A 83 -14.94 13.73 8.71
CA LYS A 83 -14.57 12.41 9.22
C LYS A 83 -13.11 12.37 9.67
N LEU A 84 -12.19 13.02 8.95
CA LEU A 84 -10.77 13.05 9.27
C LEU A 84 -10.42 13.94 10.48
N ARG A 85 -11.16 15.02 10.74
CA ARG A 85 -10.93 15.90 11.93
C ARG A 85 -10.92 15.13 13.25
N ASN A 86 -11.78 14.14 13.39
CA ASN A 86 -11.81 13.23 14.53
C ASN A 86 -11.91 11.77 14.06
N TYR A 87 -10.91 11.35 13.27
CA TYR A 87 -10.94 10.06 12.60
C TYR A 87 -11.09 8.90 13.57
N HIS A 88 -12.19 8.16 13.43
CA HIS A 88 -12.45 6.88 14.07
C HIS A 88 -13.06 5.96 13.00
N PRO A 89 -12.30 4.97 12.50
CA PRO A 89 -12.80 4.06 11.48
C PRO A 89 -14.01 3.29 12.00
N LYS A 90 -14.95 2.98 11.11
CA LYS A 90 -16.05 2.07 11.46
C LYS A 90 -15.53 0.64 11.56
N LYS A 91 -16.31 -0.22 12.23
CA LYS A 91 -16.02 -1.65 12.29
C LYS A 91 -15.94 -2.24 10.89
N ILE A 92 -14.98 -3.12 10.68
CA ILE A 92 -14.74 -3.80 9.42
C ILE A 92 -15.65 -5.03 9.35
N ARG A 93 -16.36 -5.20 8.24
CA ARG A 93 -17.23 -6.37 8.01
C ARG A 93 -16.38 -7.57 7.63
N ARG A 94 -16.55 -8.71 8.31
CA ARG A 94 -15.89 -9.96 7.95
C ARG A 94 -16.65 -10.68 6.82
N GLU A 95 -15.92 -11.14 5.82
CA GLU A 95 -16.42 -11.98 4.73
C GLU A 95 -15.45 -13.14 4.49
N TRP A 96 -15.97 -14.35 4.33
CA TRP A 96 -15.14 -15.54 4.13
C TRP A 96 -15.16 -15.94 2.66
N ILE A 97 -13.98 -16.04 2.06
CA ILE A 97 -13.81 -16.42 0.65
C ILE A 97 -13.08 -17.76 0.57
N GLN A 98 -13.62 -18.72 -0.19
CA GLN A 98 -12.92 -19.96 -0.48
C GLN A 98 -11.75 -19.71 -1.43
N LYS A 99 -10.60 -20.29 -1.11
CA LYS A 99 -9.46 -20.41 -2.02
C LYS A 99 -9.67 -21.63 -2.93
N GLU A 100 -8.97 -21.65 -4.05
CA GLU A 100 -8.92 -22.78 -4.99
C GLU A 100 -8.48 -24.09 -4.31
N ASN A 101 -7.68 -24.01 -3.25
CA ASN A 101 -7.23 -25.16 -2.46
C ASN A 101 -8.20 -25.60 -1.36
N GLY A 102 -9.45 -25.11 -1.36
CA GLY A 102 -10.50 -25.47 -0.40
C GLY A 102 -10.37 -24.81 0.99
N LYS A 103 -9.28 -24.09 1.27
CA LYS A 103 -9.13 -23.34 2.54
C LYS A 103 -9.88 -22.00 2.45
N TRP A 104 -10.35 -21.51 3.59
CA TRP A 104 -11.01 -20.20 3.67
C TRP A 104 -10.01 -19.07 3.94
N ARG A 105 -10.22 -17.90 3.34
CA ARG A 105 -9.51 -16.65 3.65
C ARG A 105 -10.49 -15.65 4.28
N PRO A 106 -10.19 -15.11 5.47
CA PRO A 106 -10.97 -14.01 6.03
C PRO A 106 -10.64 -12.71 5.30
N LEU A 107 -11.65 -12.03 4.78
CA LEU A 107 -11.58 -10.69 4.20
C LEU A 107 -12.28 -9.70 5.14
N GLY A 108 -11.62 -8.60 5.41
CA GLY A 108 -12.18 -7.42 6.07
C GLY A 108 -12.57 -6.38 5.03
N ILE A 109 -13.85 -6.01 5.01
CA ILE A 109 -14.41 -5.01 4.10
C ILE A 109 -14.73 -3.74 4.91
N PRO A 110 -13.91 -2.68 4.78
CA PRO A 110 -14.19 -1.40 5.43
C PRO A 110 -15.39 -0.70 4.77
N CYS A 111 -16.03 0.19 5.52
CA CYS A 111 -17.07 1.08 4.98
C CYS A 111 -16.56 1.89 3.79
N ILE A 112 -17.45 2.28 2.89
CA ILE A 112 -17.07 2.98 1.65
C ILE A 112 -16.32 4.29 1.92
N LEU A 113 -16.75 5.09 2.92
CA LEU A 113 -16.07 6.32 3.30
C LEU A 113 -14.66 6.06 3.82
N ASP A 114 -14.48 5.01 4.63
CA ASP A 114 -13.16 4.60 5.13
C ASP A 114 -12.24 4.12 3.98
N ARG A 115 -12.80 3.48 2.95
CA ARG A 115 -12.06 3.12 1.73
C ARG A 115 -11.62 4.35 0.94
N VAL A 116 -12.48 5.36 0.78
CA VAL A 116 -12.10 6.64 0.15
C VAL A 116 -10.97 7.29 0.94
N ILE A 117 -11.07 7.33 2.27
CA ILE A 117 -10.02 7.88 3.13
C ILE A 117 -8.71 7.09 2.99
N GLN A 118 -8.74 5.76 3.07
CA GLN A 118 -7.55 4.93 2.86
C GLN A 118 -6.91 5.17 1.50
N GLN A 119 -7.74 5.44 0.47
CA GLN A 119 -7.27 5.76 -0.86
C GLN A 119 -6.62 7.15 -0.95
N CYS A 120 -7.12 8.15 -0.22
CA CYS A 120 -6.45 9.46 -0.08
C CYS A 120 -5.04 9.31 0.52
N PHE A 121 -4.90 8.46 1.54
CA PHE A 121 -3.59 8.18 2.15
C PHE A 121 -2.69 7.42 1.18
N LYS A 122 -3.21 6.36 0.53
CA LYS A 122 -2.44 5.56 -0.43
C LYS A 122 -1.83 6.43 -1.53
N GLN A 123 -2.60 7.36 -2.10
CA GLN A 123 -2.14 8.22 -3.20
C GLN A 123 -0.96 9.11 -2.84
N VAL A 124 -0.91 9.61 -1.61
CA VAL A 124 0.17 10.50 -1.14
C VAL A 124 1.39 9.71 -0.67
N LEU A 125 1.18 8.54 -0.06
CA LEU A 125 2.26 7.72 0.48
C LEU A 125 2.95 6.87 -0.59
N GLU A 126 2.21 6.42 -1.61
CA GLU A 126 2.72 5.53 -2.66
C GLU A 126 3.92 6.12 -3.42
N PRO A 127 3.92 7.39 -3.88
CA PRO A 127 5.08 7.99 -4.54
C PRO A 127 6.34 8.02 -3.67
N ILE A 128 6.17 8.23 -2.35
CA ILE A 128 7.26 8.34 -1.36
C ILE A 128 7.89 6.98 -1.10
N VAL A 129 7.08 5.94 -0.90
CA VAL A 129 7.63 4.59 -0.61
C VAL A 129 8.17 3.93 -1.88
N GLU A 130 7.59 4.21 -3.04
CA GLU A 130 7.99 3.62 -4.32
C GLU A 130 9.42 4.03 -4.73
N SER A 131 9.89 5.23 -4.34
CA SER A 131 11.27 5.66 -4.60
C SER A 131 12.33 4.88 -3.82
N GLN A 132 11.93 4.22 -2.72
CA GLN A 132 12.84 3.47 -1.84
C GLN A 132 12.68 1.96 -1.95
N PHE A 133 11.63 1.50 -2.66
CA PHE A 133 11.37 0.08 -2.80
C PHE A 133 12.39 -0.65 -3.66
N PHE A 134 12.80 -1.82 -3.19
CA PHE A 134 13.74 -2.66 -3.90
C PHE A 134 13.29 -2.99 -5.33
N LYS A 135 14.23 -2.95 -6.27
CA LYS A 135 13.96 -3.06 -7.72
C LYS A 135 13.35 -4.39 -8.15
N HIS A 136 13.46 -5.47 -7.38
CA HIS A 136 12.87 -6.78 -7.72
C HIS A 136 11.68 -7.17 -6.84
N SER A 137 11.04 -6.18 -6.21
CA SER A 137 9.72 -6.35 -5.59
C SER A 137 8.63 -5.99 -6.60
N TYR A 138 7.68 -6.89 -6.88
CA TYR A 138 6.71 -6.74 -7.98
C TYR A 138 5.24 -6.67 -7.55
N GLY A 139 4.90 -7.19 -6.38
CA GLY A 139 3.52 -7.29 -5.90
C GLY A 139 2.93 -5.94 -5.52
N PHE A 140 1.67 -5.69 -5.91
CA PHE A 140 0.88 -4.52 -5.48
C PHE A 140 1.52 -3.14 -5.73
N ARG A 141 2.45 -3.04 -6.68
CA ARG A 141 3.13 -1.80 -7.05
C ARG A 141 2.61 -1.24 -8.37
N PRO A 142 2.56 0.09 -8.53
CA PRO A 142 2.18 0.70 -9.80
C PRO A 142 3.17 0.27 -10.90
N LEU A 143 2.64 0.03 -12.10
CA LEU A 143 3.44 -0.32 -13.29
C LEU A 143 4.26 -1.63 -13.17
N ARG A 144 3.98 -2.46 -12.15
CA ARG A 144 4.60 -3.77 -11.96
C ARG A 144 3.58 -4.89 -11.99
N SER A 145 3.99 -6.06 -12.47
CA SER A 145 3.10 -7.22 -12.60
C SER A 145 3.87 -8.53 -12.42
N ALA A 146 3.15 -9.63 -12.23
CA ALA A 146 3.72 -10.98 -12.18
C ALA A 146 4.52 -11.33 -13.45
N HIS A 147 4.14 -10.79 -14.62
CA HIS A 147 4.89 -10.99 -15.86
C HIS A 147 6.31 -10.41 -15.79
N HIS A 148 6.50 -9.27 -15.11
CA HIS A 148 7.84 -8.71 -14.92
C HIS A 148 8.70 -9.59 -14.00
N ALA A 149 8.11 -10.20 -12.98
CA ALA A 149 8.81 -11.17 -12.12
C ALA A 149 9.23 -12.41 -12.93
N MET A 150 8.32 -12.95 -13.76
CA MET A 150 8.62 -14.09 -14.64
C MET A 150 9.73 -13.77 -15.65
N ALA A 151 9.69 -12.59 -16.27
CA ALA A 151 10.74 -12.14 -17.20
C ALA A 151 12.11 -12.07 -16.51
N ARG A 152 12.16 -11.58 -15.25
CA ARG A 152 13.41 -11.57 -14.47
C ARG A 152 13.90 -12.98 -14.17
N ILE A 153 13.02 -13.90 -13.76
CA ILE A 153 13.38 -15.31 -13.52
C ILE A 153 13.96 -15.94 -14.78
N GLN A 154 13.30 -15.76 -15.94
CA GLN A 154 13.79 -16.27 -17.22
C GLN A 154 15.17 -15.71 -17.58
N PHE A 155 15.41 -14.43 -17.32
CA PHE A 155 16.73 -13.83 -17.50
C PHE A 155 17.78 -14.49 -16.60
N LEU A 156 17.49 -14.68 -15.31
CA LEU A 156 18.44 -15.27 -14.35
C LEU A 156 18.80 -16.72 -14.72
N ILE A 157 17.84 -17.50 -15.19
CA ILE A 157 18.07 -18.89 -15.63
C ILE A 157 18.88 -18.91 -16.93
N ASN A 158 18.42 -18.18 -17.94
CA ASN A 158 18.97 -18.31 -19.30
C ASN A 158 20.28 -17.55 -19.52
N HIS A 159 20.46 -16.40 -18.86
CA HIS A 159 21.64 -15.54 -19.06
C HIS A 159 22.62 -15.62 -17.89
N SER A 160 22.11 -15.62 -16.65
CA SER A 160 22.97 -15.70 -15.46
C SER A 160 23.29 -17.13 -15.03
N GLN A 161 22.73 -18.15 -15.72
CA GLN A 161 22.98 -19.57 -15.46
C GLN A 161 22.68 -20.00 -14.00
N LEU A 162 21.70 -19.34 -13.37
CA LEU A 162 21.26 -19.67 -12.02
C LEU A 162 20.11 -20.69 -12.09
N HIS A 163 20.43 -21.96 -11.83
CA HIS A 163 19.49 -23.08 -11.99
C HIS A 163 18.88 -23.59 -10.68
N TYR A 164 19.35 -23.08 -9.54
CA TYR A 164 18.84 -23.46 -8.22
C TYR A 164 17.95 -22.36 -7.67
N VAL A 165 16.81 -22.77 -7.10
CA VAL A 165 15.80 -21.87 -6.51
C VAL A 165 15.66 -22.16 -5.03
N VAL A 166 15.66 -21.11 -4.22
CA VAL A 166 15.28 -21.16 -2.81
C VAL A 166 13.86 -20.63 -2.71
N ASP A 167 12.91 -21.50 -2.37
CA ASP A 167 11.50 -21.13 -2.20
C ASP A 167 11.19 -20.89 -0.72
N VAL A 168 10.68 -19.70 -0.41
CA VAL A 168 10.38 -19.25 0.96
C VAL A 168 9.00 -18.61 0.99
N ASP A 169 8.13 -19.09 1.88
CA ASP A 169 6.80 -18.54 2.11
C ASP A 169 6.65 -17.97 3.53
N ILE A 170 5.96 -16.83 3.64
CA ILE A 170 5.68 -16.20 4.93
C ILE A 170 4.25 -16.52 5.35
N LYS A 171 4.13 -17.40 6.34
CA LYS A 171 2.84 -17.80 6.89
C LYS A 171 2.09 -16.62 7.51
N SER A 172 0.87 -16.38 7.04
CA SER A 172 -0.08 -15.42 7.63
C SER A 172 0.53 -14.03 7.85
N PHE A 173 1.24 -13.50 6.84
CA PHE A 173 1.92 -12.20 6.92
C PHE A 173 0.99 -11.09 7.44
N PHE A 174 -0.18 -10.91 6.81
CA PHE A 174 -1.14 -9.87 7.16
C PHE A 174 -1.63 -9.97 8.61
N ASP A 175 -1.67 -11.17 9.19
CA ASP A 175 -2.18 -11.37 10.56
C ASP A 175 -1.08 -11.11 11.62
N ASN A 176 0.19 -10.97 11.20
CA ASN A 176 1.34 -10.87 12.09
C ASN A 176 2.17 -9.59 11.92
N VAL A 177 1.71 -8.64 11.11
CA VAL A 177 2.41 -7.34 10.95
C VAL A 177 2.56 -6.64 12.30
N ASN A 178 3.80 -6.36 12.70
CA ASN A 178 4.12 -5.64 13.92
C ASN A 178 3.97 -4.12 13.69
N HIS A 179 3.00 -3.49 14.36
CA HIS A 179 2.70 -2.07 14.19
C HIS A 179 3.85 -1.15 14.61
N ARG A 180 4.67 -1.57 15.60
CA ARG A 180 5.84 -0.80 16.04
C ARG A 180 6.93 -0.79 14.99
N LEU A 181 7.17 -1.95 14.35
CA LEU A 181 8.12 -2.08 13.25
C LEU A 181 7.65 -1.23 12.06
N LEU A 182 6.39 -1.38 11.65
CA LEU A 182 5.80 -0.59 10.56
C LEU A 182 5.95 0.92 10.81
N LYS A 183 5.65 1.39 12.03
CA LYS A 183 5.84 2.80 12.40
C LYS A 183 7.28 3.25 12.20
N LYS A 184 8.24 2.46 12.68
CA LYS A 184 9.67 2.76 12.57
C LYS A 184 10.10 2.84 11.11
N GLN A 185 9.66 1.89 10.28
CA GLN A 185 9.98 1.87 8.84
C GLN A 185 9.40 3.06 8.10
N LEU A 186 8.12 3.39 8.30
CA LEU A 186 7.51 4.58 7.71
C LEU A 186 8.25 5.87 8.12
N TRP A 187 8.67 5.97 9.38
CA TRP A 187 9.42 7.11 9.87
C TRP A 187 10.81 7.22 9.21
N ASN A 188 11.50 6.09 9.06
CA ASN A 188 12.82 6.01 8.42
C ASN A 188 12.76 6.35 6.93
N ILE A 189 11.69 5.97 6.25
CA ILE A 189 11.41 6.30 4.84
C ILE A 189 11.15 7.81 4.65
N GLY A 190 10.91 8.56 5.74
CA GLY A 190 10.70 10.00 5.68
C GLY A 190 9.25 10.44 5.91
N ILE A 191 8.32 9.53 6.21
CA ILE A 191 6.93 9.89 6.54
C ILE A 191 6.88 10.31 8.02
N GLN A 192 7.25 11.55 8.30
CA GLN A 192 7.42 12.12 9.65
C GLN A 192 6.26 13.03 10.06
N ASP A 193 5.05 12.73 9.60
CA ASP A 193 3.83 13.45 9.96
C ASP A 193 3.03 12.69 11.03
N ARG A 194 2.91 13.29 12.22
CA ARG A 194 2.22 12.69 13.36
C ARG A 194 0.72 12.51 13.12
N LYS A 195 0.05 13.40 12.39
CA LYS A 195 -1.38 13.29 12.08
C LYS A 195 -1.62 12.14 11.13
N VAL A 196 -0.74 11.99 10.13
CA VAL A 196 -0.80 10.88 9.17
C VAL A 196 -0.61 9.55 9.89
N TRP A 197 0.43 9.43 10.72
CA TRP A 197 0.64 8.22 11.53
C TRP A 197 -0.58 7.94 12.43
N ALA A 198 -1.13 8.93 13.12
CA ALA A 198 -2.29 8.74 13.99
C ALA A 198 -3.48 8.16 13.22
N CYS A 199 -3.72 8.61 11.98
CA CYS A 199 -4.78 8.07 11.15
C CYS A 199 -4.48 6.64 10.68
N ILE A 200 -3.26 6.37 10.18
CA ILE A 200 -2.83 5.03 9.75
C ILE A 200 -2.93 4.04 10.90
N SER A 201 -2.46 4.42 12.09
CA SER A 201 -2.54 3.60 13.31
C SER A 201 -3.98 3.20 13.60
N LYS A 202 -4.94 4.14 13.50
CA LYS A 202 -6.35 3.81 13.68
C LYS A 202 -6.89 2.90 12.57
N MET A 203 -6.47 3.09 11.31
CA MET A 203 -6.89 2.23 10.19
C MET A 203 -6.45 0.78 10.39
N ILE A 204 -5.21 0.54 10.81
CA ILE A 204 -4.67 -0.82 11.01
C ILE A 204 -5.21 -1.49 12.28
N THR A 205 -5.59 -0.72 13.31
CA THR A 205 -6.24 -1.22 14.54
C THR A 205 -7.76 -1.13 14.48
N SER A 206 -8.36 -1.05 13.28
CA SER A 206 -9.82 -0.98 13.16
C SER A 206 -10.45 -2.26 13.68
N GLU A 207 -11.47 -2.14 14.51
CA GLU A 207 -12.22 -3.28 15.05
C GLU A 207 -12.85 -4.10 13.92
N ILE A 208 -12.77 -5.42 14.03
CA ILE A 208 -13.44 -6.35 13.13
C ILE A 208 -14.75 -6.77 13.79
N ASP A 209 -15.84 -6.65 13.06
CA ASP A 209 -17.18 -6.92 13.58
C ASP A 209 -17.28 -8.38 14.07
N GLY A 210 -17.64 -8.56 15.34
CA GLY A 210 -17.71 -9.87 16.00
C GLY A 210 -16.38 -10.46 16.49
N GLU A 211 -15.23 -9.84 16.18
CA GLU A 211 -13.89 -10.35 16.55
C GLU A 211 -13.08 -9.37 17.42
N GLY A 212 -13.50 -8.11 17.50
CA GLY A 212 -12.87 -7.09 18.35
C GLY A 212 -11.68 -6.39 17.67
N VAL A 213 -10.89 -5.69 18.46
CA VAL A 213 -9.72 -4.92 17.97
C VAL A 213 -8.53 -5.86 17.83
N PRO A 214 -7.90 -5.94 16.65
CA PRO A 214 -6.71 -6.77 16.47
C PRO A 214 -5.47 -6.11 17.10
N ASP A 215 -4.76 -6.86 17.96
CA ASP A 215 -3.51 -6.42 18.59
C ASP A 215 -2.31 -6.41 17.62
N LYS A 216 -2.40 -7.16 16.52
CA LYS A 216 -1.37 -7.29 15.48
C LYS A 216 -2.00 -7.53 14.12
N GLY A 217 -1.22 -7.28 13.07
CA GLY A 217 -1.65 -7.48 11.69
C GLY A 217 -2.29 -6.26 11.04
N SER A 218 -2.77 -6.42 9.82
CA SER A 218 -3.52 -5.43 9.06
C SER A 218 -4.75 -6.10 8.46
N PRO A 219 -5.95 -5.48 8.52
CA PRO A 219 -7.15 -6.07 7.96
C PRO A 219 -6.97 -6.43 6.48
N GLN A 220 -7.04 -7.71 6.15
CA GLN A 220 -6.96 -8.17 4.76
C GLN A 220 -8.14 -7.58 3.97
N GLY A 221 -7.90 -6.75 2.96
CA GLY A 221 -8.97 -6.07 2.20
C GLY A 221 -9.03 -4.56 2.41
N GLY A 222 -8.23 -4.01 3.34
CA GLY A 222 -7.92 -2.58 3.36
C GLY A 222 -7.17 -2.15 2.10
N ILE A 223 -7.48 -0.97 1.59
CA ILE A 223 -6.84 -0.41 0.39
C ILE A 223 -5.39 -0.04 0.65
N LEU A 224 -5.11 0.40 1.87
CA LEU A 224 -3.77 0.79 2.30
C LEU A 224 -2.91 -0.42 2.72
N SER A 225 -3.55 -1.54 3.07
CA SER A 225 -2.87 -2.72 3.64
C SER A 225 -1.77 -3.31 2.74
N PRO A 226 -1.95 -3.47 1.41
CA PRO A 226 -0.89 -3.96 0.53
C PRO A 226 0.34 -3.03 0.49
N LEU A 227 0.13 -1.70 0.50
CA LEU A 227 1.22 -0.74 0.51
C LEU A 227 2.05 -0.84 1.79
N LEU A 228 1.38 -0.89 2.95
CA LEU A 228 2.02 -1.05 4.25
C LEU A 228 2.74 -2.39 4.38
N SER A 229 2.22 -3.44 3.73
CA SER A 229 2.85 -4.75 3.67
C SER A 229 4.16 -4.70 2.90
N ASN A 230 4.18 -4.03 1.76
CA ASN A 230 5.39 -3.83 0.98
C ASN A 230 6.42 -2.97 1.73
N VAL A 231 5.99 -1.99 2.53
CA VAL A 231 6.90 -1.23 3.41
C VAL A 231 7.62 -2.15 4.39
N VAL A 232 6.90 -3.10 5.01
CA VAL A 232 7.51 -4.03 5.96
C VAL A 232 8.43 -5.02 5.28
N LEU A 233 8.04 -5.53 4.11
CA LEU A 233 8.82 -6.50 3.34
C LEU A 233 10.03 -5.89 2.64
N ASN A 234 10.03 -4.57 2.40
CA ASN A 234 11.13 -3.92 1.72
C ASN A 234 12.46 -4.05 2.49
N ASP A 235 12.44 -4.01 3.82
CA ASP A 235 13.66 -4.24 4.62
C ASP A 235 14.19 -5.67 4.44
N LEU A 236 13.30 -6.65 4.29
CA LEU A 236 13.68 -8.03 3.97
C LEU A 236 14.28 -8.11 2.56
N ASP A 237 13.63 -7.48 1.57
CA ASP A 237 14.10 -7.45 0.19
C ASP A 237 15.52 -6.85 0.10
N GLN A 238 15.74 -5.71 0.77
CA GLN A 238 17.06 -5.06 0.82
C GLN A 238 18.08 -5.93 1.54
N TRP A 239 17.73 -6.51 2.69
CA TRP A 239 18.64 -7.39 3.43
C TRP A 239 19.05 -8.61 2.59
N VAL A 240 18.12 -9.27 1.89
CA VAL A 240 18.43 -10.40 1.00
C VAL A 240 19.36 -9.95 -0.13
N ALA A 241 19.09 -8.79 -0.73
CA ALA A 241 19.94 -8.23 -1.79
C ALA A 241 21.35 -7.94 -1.28
N ASP A 242 21.50 -7.37 -0.08
CA ASP A 242 22.80 -7.07 0.52
C ASP A 242 23.64 -8.34 0.77
N GLN A 243 22.98 -9.45 1.14
CA GLN A 243 23.67 -10.72 1.38
C GLN A 243 24.08 -11.44 0.08
N TRP A 244 23.31 -11.31 -0.99
CA TRP A 244 23.43 -12.23 -2.15
C TRP A 244 23.54 -11.56 -3.52
N GLU A 245 23.08 -10.30 -3.69
CA GLU A 245 23.15 -9.57 -4.96
C GLU A 245 24.23 -8.48 -4.95
N VAL A 246 24.39 -7.76 -3.83
CA VAL A 246 25.30 -6.62 -3.69
C VAL A 246 26.54 -6.98 -2.86
N PHE A 247 26.67 -8.24 -2.45
CA PHE A 247 27.80 -8.70 -1.65
C PHE A 247 29.13 -8.40 -2.38
N PRO A 248 30.04 -7.60 -1.77
CA PRO A 248 31.32 -7.32 -2.39
C PRO A 248 32.16 -8.62 -2.39
N LEU A 249 32.39 -9.17 -3.57
CA LEU A 249 33.25 -10.33 -3.74
C LEU A 249 34.65 -9.98 -3.23
N THR A 250 35.10 -10.67 -2.18
CA THR A 250 36.44 -10.47 -1.59
C THR A 250 37.56 -10.98 -2.50
N LYS A 251 37.22 -11.72 -3.57
CA LYS A 251 38.14 -12.18 -4.63
C LYS A 251 37.51 -11.90 -5.99
N SER A 252 38.24 -11.22 -6.89
CA SER A 252 37.88 -11.19 -8.31
C SER A 252 38.27 -12.53 -8.92
N TYR A 253 37.29 -13.29 -9.40
CA TYR A 253 37.59 -14.43 -10.27
C TYR A 253 37.79 -13.88 -11.68
N SER A 254 39.03 -13.85 -12.15
CA SER A 254 39.33 -13.66 -13.56
C SER A 254 39.03 -14.96 -14.30
N SER A 255 38.45 -14.84 -15.50
CA SER A 255 38.15 -15.95 -16.40
C SER A 255 39.38 -16.70 -16.94
N ASP A 256 40.58 -16.36 -16.47
CA ASP A 256 41.85 -16.96 -16.88
C ASP A 256 42.32 -18.11 -15.95
N ASP A 257 41.57 -18.42 -14.89
CA ASP A 257 41.87 -19.51 -13.95
C ASP A 257 41.11 -20.83 -14.26
N ALA A 258 40.70 -21.04 -15.52
CA ALA A 258 40.05 -22.27 -15.99
C ALA A 258 40.93 -23.06 -16.98
#